data_AF-A0A7C1U472-F1
#
_entry.id   AF-A0A7C1U472-F1
#
_cell.length_a   1.000
_cell.length_b   1.000
_cell.length_c   1.000
_cell.angle_alpha   90.00
_cell.angle_beta   90.00
_cell.angle_gamma   90.00
#
_symmetry.space_group_name_H-M   'P 1'
#
loop_
_entity.id
_entity.type
_entity.pdbx_description
1 polymer ?
#
loop_
_entity_poly.entity_id
_entity_poly.type
_entity_poly.pdbx_seq_one_letter_code
_entity_poly.pdbx_strand_id
1 'polypeptide(L)'
;MQDEIFGPLLPLMPYDNEGEIIEYINARPRPLALYLLGKDPAGDQIRQKTIAGGVAYDEFLLHVGQEDLPFGGTGASGMGHYHGYDGFKTFSHSMSVFKRGPIDIMGLLQARPPFGPRFRAYIKQELKK
;
A
#
# COMPACT_ATOMS: atom_id res chain seq x y z
N MET A 1 22.09 17.72 -1.29
CA MET A 1 20.72 17.46 -0.77
C MET A 1 20.81 16.27 0.18
N GLN A 2 21.05 16.53 1.46
CA GLN A 2 21.21 15.51 2.50
C GLN A 2 19.95 15.43 3.37
N ASP A 3 19.51 16.58 3.86
CA ASP A 3 18.35 16.72 4.73
C ASP A 3 17.16 17.39 4.04
N GLU A 4 16.00 17.28 4.69
CA GLU A 4 14.78 17.97 4.29
C GLU A 4 14.91 19.48 4.54
N ILE A 5 14.51 20.28 3.55
CA ILE A 5 14.78 21.73 3.54
C ILE A 5 13.88 22.48 4.52
N PHE A 6 12.57 22.17 4.56
CA PHE A 6 11.55 22.86 5.37
C PHE A 6 11.67 24.41 5.40
N GLY A 7 12.00 25.01 4.25
CA GLY A 7 12.30 26.43 4.14
C GLY A 7 12.21 26.92 2.69
N PRO A 8 12.44 28.23 2.45
CA PRO A 8 12.16 28.88 1.16
C PRO A 8 13.28 28.66 0.12
N LEU A 9 13.90 27.49 0.11
CA LEU A 9 14.93 27.12 -0.87
C LEU A 9 14.40 26.02 -1.79
N LEU A 10 14.57 26.20 -3.11
CA LEU A 10 14.17 25.22 -4.13
C LEU A 10 15.39 24.85 -5.00
N PRO A 11 16.15 23.81 -4.63
CA PRO A 11 17.28 23.34 -5.42
C PRO A 11 16.82 22.76 -6.77
N LEU A 12 17.48 23.17 -7.84
CA LEU A 12 17.28 22.61 -9.18
C LEU A 12 18.43 21.66 -9.49
N MET A 13 18.09 20.41 -9.78
CA MET A 13 19.04 19.36 -10.14
C MET A 13 18.82 18.99 -11.61
N PRO A 14 19.75 19.29 -12.53
CA PRO A 14 19.63 18.84 -13.90
C PRO A 14 19.79 17.31 -13.98
N TYR A 15 19.17 16.72 -15.00
CA TYR A 15 19.25 15.30 -15.32
C TYR A 15 19.20 15.14 -16.84
N ASP A 16 19.77 14.06 -17.37
CA ASP A 16 19.79 13.82 -18.82
C ASP A 16 18.68 12.86 -19.28
N ASN A 17 18.22 11.97 -18.40
CA ASN A 17 17.18 10.97 -18.71
C ASN A 17 16.40 10.51 -17.46
N GLU A 18 15.27 9.83 -17.67
CA GLU A 18 14.41 9.32 -16.58
C GLU A 18 15.10 8.31 -15.66
N GLY A 19 16.08 7.54 -16.17
CA GLY A 19 16.80 6.53 -15.40
C GLY A 19 17.56 7.15 -14.22
N GLU A 20 18.21 8.28 -14.44
CA GLU A 20 18.90 9.04 -13.39
C GLU A 20 17.94 9.51 -12.30
N ILE A 21 16.73 9.93 -12.67
CA ILE A 21 15.70 10.34 -11.70
C ILE A 21 15.29 9.14 -10.85
N ILE A 22 15.02 8.00 -11.48
CA ILE A 22 14.59 6.77 -10.78
C ILE A 22 15.68 6.31 -9.80
N GLU A 23 16.93 6.27 -10.23
CA GLU A 23 18.08 5.93 -9.37
C GLU A 23 18.22 6.92 -8.21
N TYR A 24 18.11 8.22 -8.50
CA TYR A 24 18.19 9.28 -7.50
C TYR A 24 17.10 9.14 -6.42
N ILE A 25 15.86 8.91 -6.81
CA ILE A 25 14.74 8.74 -5.88
C ILE A 25 14.93 7.46 -5.05
N ASN A 26 15.26 6.34 -5.70
CA ASN A 26 15.36 5.03 -5.04
C ASN A 26 16.58 4.90 -4.11
N ALA A 27 17.63 5.69 -4.32
CA ALA A 27 18.79 5.75 -3.42
C ALA A 27 18.52 6.48 -2.09
N ARG A 28 17.30 6.99 -1.87
CA ARG A 28 16.93 7.83 -0.73
C ARG A 28 15.73 7.27 0.05
N PRO A 29 15.51 7.74 1.28
CA PRO A 29 14.30 7.40 2.02
C PRO A 29 13.05 7.78 1.22
N ARG A 30 12.05 6.90 1.25
CA ARG A 30 10.80 7.07 0.48
C ARG A 30 10.10 8.38 0.87
N PRO A 31 9.79 9.26 -0.08
CA PRO A 31 9.18 10.55 0.21
C PRO A 31 7.70 10.41 0.57
N LEU A 32 7.14 11.44 1.21
CA LEU A 32 5.70 11.53 1.45
C LEU A 32 4.94 11.82 0.16
N ALA A 33 5.45 12.72 -0.68
CA ALA A 33 4.84 13.09 -1.94
C ALA A 33 5.87 13.07 -3.08
N LEU A 34 5.42 12.66 -4.27
CA LEU A 34 6.15 12.77 -5.53
C LEU A 34 5.30 13.58 -6.52
N TYR A 35 5.90 14.61 -7.12
CA TYR A 35 5.24 15.46 -8.10
C TYR A 35 5.87 15.25 -9.47
N LEU A 36 5.06 14.92 -10.46
CA LEU A 36 5.49 14.63 -11.83
C LEU A 36 4.81 15.64 -12.75
N LEU A 37 5.59 16.52 -13.35
CA LEU A 37 5.07 17.55 -14.25
C LEU A 37 5.54 17.24 -15.66
N GLY A 38 4.61 17.25 -16.61
CA GLY A 38 4.91 16.90 -18.00
C GLY A 38 3.78 16.14 -18.68
N LYS A 39 3.81 16.18 -20.02
CA LYS A 39 2.79 15.52 -20.87
C LYS A 39 3.29 14.23 -21.50
N ASP A 40 4.55 13.87 -21.26
CA ASP A 40 5.20 12.70 -21.82
C ASP A 40 4.97 11.47 -20.92
N PRO A 41 5.17 10.25 -21.43
CA PRO A 41 5.01 9.03 -20.64
C PRO A 41 6.13 8.86 -19.58
N ALA A 42 7.10 9.77 -19.50
CA ALA A 42 8.22 9.73 -18.55
C ALA A 42 7.72 9.70 -17.11
N GLY A 43 6.70 10.51 -16.77
CA GLY A 43 6.09 10.52 -15.44
C GLY A 43 5.59 9.15 -15.03
N ASP A 44 4.88 8.45 -15.91
CA ASP A 44 4.36 7.11 -15.61
C ASP A 44 5.46 6.08 -15.41
N GLN A 45 6.55 6.15 -16.19
CA GLN A 45 7.70 5.27 -15.99
C GLN A 45 8.37 5.49 -14.62
N ILE A 46 8.55 6.75 -14.23
CA ILE A 46 9.12 7.12 -12.93
C ILE A 46 8.19 6.60 -11.82
N ARG A 47 6.89 6.87 -11.90
CA ARG A 47 5.89 6.38 -10.95
C ARG A 47 5.93 4.87 -10.82
N GLN A 48 5.96 4.12 -11.92
CA GLN A 48 5.96 2.65 -11.88
C GLN A 48 7.20 2.05 -11.22
N LYS A 49 8.31 2.79 -11.21
CA LYS A 49 9.62 2.33 -10.69
C LYS A 49 10.04 2.99 -9.38
N THR A 50 9.16 3.79 -8.77
CA THR A 50 9.41 4.48 -7.49
C THR A 50 8.26 4.27 -6.51
N ILE A 51 8.52 4.56 -5.23
CA ILE A 51 7.54 4.44 -4.15
C ILE A 51 7.50 5.75 -3.36
N ALA A 52 6.31 6.32 -3.22
CA ALA A 52 6.00 7.50 -2.41
C ALA A 52 4.69 7.28 -1.64
N GLY A 53 4.40 8.13 -0.66
CA GLY A 53 3.09 8.13 0.02
C GLY A 53 1.95 8.50 -0.93
N GLY A 54 2.12 9.59 -1.68
CA GLY A 54 1.21 10.05 -2.73
C GLY A 54 1.96 10.52 -3.97
N VAL A 55 1.28 10.48 -5.12
CA VAL A 55 1.79 11.02 -6.38
C VAL A 55 0.76 11.98 -6.96
N ALA A 56 1.20 13.15 -7.41
CA ALA A 56 0.35 14.08 -8.15
C ALA A 56 1.01 14.43 -9.50
N TYR A 57 0.18 14.50 -10.53
CA TYR A 57 0.60 14.87 -11.88
C TYR A 57 0.17 16.31 -12.16
N ASP A 58 1.06 17.10 -12.76
CA ASP A 58 0.82 18.49 -13.19
C ASP A 58 0.29 19.43 -12.10
N GLU A 59 0.49 19.09 -10.83
CA GLU A 59 0.00 19.84 -9.67
C GLU A 59 0.86 19.55 -8.43
N PHE A 60 0.87 20.50 -7.50
CA PHE A 60 1.50 20.35 -6.19
C PHE A 60 0.45 20.41 -5.09
N LEU A 61 0.70 19.72 -3.98
CA LEU A 61 -0.12 19.73 -2.75
C LEU A 61 -1.56 19.20 -2.87
N LEU A 62 -2.33 19.52 -3.92
CA LEU A 62 -3.80 19.38 -3.93
C LEU A 62 -4.32 17.97 -3.68
N HIS A 63 -3.54 16.92 -3.92
CA HIS A 63 -3.92 15.55 -3.56
C HIS A 63 -4.17 15.38 -2.05
N VAL A 64 -3.59 16.24 -1.18
CA VAL A 64 -3.89 16.28 0.26
C VAL A 64 -5.27 16.84 0.59
N GLY A 65 -5.85 17.64 -0.30
CA GLY A 65 -7.18 18.24 -0.12
C GLY A 65 -8.31 17.35 -0.63
N GLN A 66 -7.99 16.23 -1.26
CA GLN A 66 -8.96 15.30 -1.79
C GLN A 66 -9.32 14.26 -0.73
N GLU A 67 -10.43 14.48 -0.01
CA GLU A 67 -10.87 13.63 1.11
C GLU A 67 -11.12 12.16 0.73
N ASP A 68 -11.39 11.87 -0.54
CA ASP A 68 -11.59 10.52 -1.05
C ASP A 68 -10.27 9.78 -1.38
N LEU A 69 -9.12 10.45 -1.27
CA LEU A 69 -7.81 9.82 -1.42
C LEU A 69 -7.19 9.54 -0.05
N PRO A 70 -6.66 8.33 0.19
CA PRO A 70 -5.91 8.06 1.41
C PRO A 70 -4.63 8.89 1.44
N PHE A 71 -4.42 9.64 2.51
CA PHE A 71 -3.19 10.39 2.73
C PHE A 71 -2.36 9.76 3.85
N GLY A 72 -1.11 9.41 3.52
CA GLY A 72 -0.19 8.76 4.44
C GLY A 72 1.17 8.48 3.79
N GLY A 73 2.17 8.23 4.64
CA GLY A 73 3.52 7.90 4.21
C GLY A 73 3.77 6.40 4.07
N THR A 74 4.97 6.05 3.59
CA THR A 74 5.45 4.67 3.50
C THR A 74 6.94 4.59 3.76
N GLY A 75 7.35 3.69 4.65
CA GLY A 75 8.74 3.60 5.07
C GLY A 75 9.14 4.81 5.91
N ALA A 76 10.17 5.55 5.47
CA ALA A 76 10.69 6.69 6.24
C ALA A 76 9.71 7.87 6.33
N SER A 77 8.79 8.02 5.37
CA SER A 77 7.77 9.07 5.41
C SER A 77 6.57 8.74 6.29
N GLY A 78 6.47 7.51 6.82
CA GLY A 78 5.41 7.12 7.77
C GLY A 78 4.81 5.74 7.51
N MET A 79 3.72 5.45 8.22
CA MET A 79 2.91 4.26 8.08
C MET A 79 1.43 4.58 8.31
N GLY A 80 0.55 3.75 7.74
CA GLY A 80 -0.89 4.00 7.77
C GLY A 80 -1.29 5.17 6.87
N HIS A 81 -2.59 5.48 6.88
CA HIS A 81 -3.17 6.56 6.10
C HIS A 81 -4.51 6.98 6.73
N TYR A 82 -4.98 8.17 6.39
CA TYR A 82 -6.29 8.69 6.81
C TYR A 82 -6.91 9.50 5.66
N HIS A 83 -7.86 10.39 5.98
CA HIS A 83 -8.83 11.10 5.12
C HIS A 83 -10.13 10.33 4.87
N GLY A 84 -11.24 11.08 4.86
CA GLY A 84 -12.58 10.56 4.62
C GLY A 84 -12.85 9.18 5.23
N TYR A 85 -13.22 8.24 4.36
CA TYR A 85 -13.54 6.86 4.74
C TYR A 85 -12.32 6.07 5.25
N ASP A 86 -11.13 6.34 4.72
CA ASP A 86 -9.90 5.70 5.20
C ASP A 86 -9.52 6.12 6.61
N GLY A 87 -9.73 7.39 6.96
CA GLY A 87 -9.62 7.89 8.33
C GLY A 87 -10.57 7.15 9.27
N PHE A 88 -11.84 6.99 8.90
CA PHE A 88 -12.79 6.21 9.68
C PHE A 88 -12.30 4.77 9.91
N LYS A 89 -11.82 4.08 8.86
CA LYS A 89 -11.27 2.72 8.98
C LYS A 89 -10.04 2.68 9.90
N THR A 90 -9.14 3.64 9.79
CA THR A 90 -7.92 3.71 10.61
C THR A 90 -8.23 3.86 12.11
N PHE A 91 -9.29 4.57 12.46
CA PHE A 91 -9.73 4.73 13.86
C PHE A 91 -10.80 3.73 14.30
N SER A 92 -11.09 2.72 13.49
CA SER A 92 -12.09 1.70 13.77
C SER A 92 -11.48 0.31 13.96
N HIS A 93 -12.12 -0.51 14.79
CA HIS A 93 -11.82 -1.93 14.85
C HIS A 93 -12.78 -2.71 13.93
N SER A 94 -12.26 -3.26 12.83
CA SER A 94 -13.02 -4.12 11.91
C SER A 94 -13.32 -5.49 12.55
N MET A 95 -14.39 -5.56 13.33
CA MET A 95 -14.79 -6.78 14.03
C MET A 95 -15.30 -7.85 13.06
N SER A 96 -14.61 -8.99 13.02
CA SER A 96 -15.04 -10.15 12.23
C SER A 96 -16.14 -10.94 12.95
N VAL A 97 -17.29 -11.11 12.29
CA VAL A 97 -18.42 -11.90 12.82
C VAL A 97 -18.74 -13.03 11.86
N PHE A 98 -18.61 -14.28 12.34
CA PHE A 98 -19.00 -15.48 11.61
C PHE A 98 -20.13 -16.20 12.33
N LYS A 99 -21.24 -16.44 11.60
CA LYS A 99 -22.34 -17.29 12.06
C LYS A 99 -22.41 -18.52 11.17
N ARG A 100 -22.14 -19.69 11.76
CA ARG A 100 -22.31 -20.98 11.06
C ARG A 100 -23.77 -21.12 10.60
N GLY A 101 -23.96 -21.56 9.35
CA GLY A 101 -25.28 -21.95 8.83
C GLY A 101 -25.87 -23.18 9.55
N PRO A 102 -27.11 -23.56 9.26
CA PRO A 102 -27.78 -24.67 9.95
C PRO A 102 -27.04 -26.00 9.78
N ILE A 103 -26.53 -26.27 8.57
CA ILE A 103 -25.83 -27.51 8.24
C ILE A 103 -24.44 -27.53 8.87
N ASP A 104 -24.13 -28.61 9.59
CA ASP A 104 -22.81 -28.84 10.15
C ASP A 104 -21.89 -29.52 9.12
N ILE A 105 -21.34 -28.72 8.21
CA ILE A 105 -20.42 -29.20 7.17
C ILE A 105 -19.20 -29.88 7.80
N MET A 106 -18.68 -29.34 8.91
CA MET A 106 -17.55 -29.94 9.62
C MET A 106 -17.89 -31.30 10.23
N GLY A 107 -19.11 -31.46 10.74
CA GLY A 107 -19.64 -32.75 11.19
C GLY A 107 -19.77 -33.75 10.03
N LEU A 108 -20.33 -33.34 8.89
CA LEU A 108 -20.48 -34.19 7.71
C LEU A 108 -19.14 -34.67 7.13
N LEU A 109 -18.12 -33.81 7.19
CA LEU A 109 -16.74 -34.11 6.79
C LEU A 109 -15.97 -34.92 7.85
N GLN A 110 -16.60 -35.21 9.01
CA GLN A 110 -15.97 -35.90 10.14
C GLN A 110 -14.73 -35.17 10.67
N ALA A 111 -14.73 -33.85 10.53
CA ALA A 111 -13.68 -32.94 10.97
C ALA A 111 -13.83 -32.53 12.44
N ARG A 112 -14.93 -32.91 13.10
CA ARG A 112 -15.10 -32.76 14.55
C ARG A 112 -14.56 -33.99 15.30
N PRO A 113 -14.09 -33.84 16.54
CA PRO A 113 -13.76 -34.99 17.38
C PRO A 113 -14.97 -35.91 17.63
N PRO A 114 -14.80 -37.25 17.58
CA PRO A 114 -13.59 -37.97 17.18
C PRO A 114 -13.37 -37.95 15.65
N PHE A 115 -12.17 -37.54 15.22
CA PHE A 115 -11.84 -37.34 13.81
C PHE A 115 -11.97 -38.63 12.98
N GLY A 116 -12.83 -38.61 11.96
CA GLY A 116 -13.16 -39.77 11.15
C GLY A 116 -12.28 -39.97 9.90
N PRO A 117 -12.43 -41.11 9.20
CA PRO A 117 -11.60 -41.48 8.05
C PRO A 117 -11.59 -40.44 6.93
N ARG A 118 -12.70 -39.74 6.69
CA ARG A 118 -12.79 -38.70 5.65
C ARG A 118 -11.87 -37.52 5.93
N PHE A 119 -11.92 -36.99 7.16
CA PHE A 119 -11.04 -35.91 7.59
C PHE A 119 -9.57 -36.33 7.63
N ARG A 120 -9.27 -37.54 8.11
CA ARG A 120 -7.90 -38.07 8.15
C ARG A 120 -7.31 -38.24 6.74
N ALA A 121 -8.10 -38.70 5.78
CA ALA A 121 -7.67 -38.82 4.39
C ALA A 121 -7.37 -37.42 3.78
N TYR A 122 -8.23 -36.43 4.05
CA TYR A 122 -8.03 -35.05 3.63
C TYR A 122 -6.74 -34.45 4.22
N ILE A 123 -6.54 -34.52 5.54
CA ILE A 123 -5.32 -34.00 6.19
C ILE A 123 -4.05 -34.68 5.66
N LYS A 124 -4.10 -36.00 5.39
CA LYS A 124 -2.96 -36.75 4.82
C LYS A 124 -2.61 -36.30 3.39
N GLN A 125 -3.58 -35.77 2.64
CA GLN A 125 -3.36 -35.24 1.30
C GLN A 125 -2.77 -33.82 1.35
N GLU A 126 -3.27 -32.96 2.24
CA GLU A 126 -2.78 -31.60 2.41
C GLU A 126 -1.35 -31.55 2.99
N LEU A 127 -1.03 -32.41 3.96
CA LEU A 127 0.31 -32.51 4.56
C LEU A 127 1.38 -33.14 3.63
N LYS A 128 0.98 -33.65 2.46
CA LYS A 128 1.89 -34.22 1.46
C LYS A 128 2.31 -33.22 0.37
N LYS A 129 1.78 -32.01 0.40
CA LYS A 129 2.27 -30.86 -0.36
C LYS A 129 3.23 -30.04 0.51
#